data_AF-A0A9P6P276-F1
#
_entry.id   AF-A0A9P6P276-F1
#
_cell.length_a   1.000
_cell.length_b   1.000
_cell.length_c   1.000
_cell.angle_alpha   90.00
_cell.angle_beta   90.00
_cell.angle_gamma   90.00
#
_symmetry.space_group_name_H-M   'P 1'
#
loop_
_entity.id
_entity.type
_entity.pdbx_description
1 polymer ?
#
loop_
_entity_poly.entity_id
_entity_poly.type
_entity_poly.pdbx_seq_one_letter_code
_entity_poly.pdbx_strand_id
1 'polypeptide(L)'
;MSPRCHLVDQFPVELVRAIFMLLTSTTDYANLSLTCRRFQHIGNSPGMRTIFLKSYFAACTITTSINDTLEIICRFIEASGVKPCSKNPSSVAEQIPTNHFISYMYGDVTSKRAILDLFRPRCLTQTWTIPTLGNRVLARAKQATRHMTQGAGPRRVYYDVTINATRFYCVFLHVDMVVAFEENDTLSVRYGRIQYEDEGIVSTTSWDQLFKASKLEINNMPLDRTATARRNNRPYPVGWKPSLLRTFVDCTLLRPIRKGGLLAGERYKVVFMYEHQEDDTICLEFCEQLGGCLRPRGYLLMVEHDIIWSAE
;
A
#
# COMPACT_ATOMS: atom_id res chain seq x y z
N MET A 1 36.69 17.97 -23.33
CA MET A 1 36.06 19.04 -22.51
C MET A 1 34.72 19.34 -23.14
N SER A 2 33.61 19.03 -22.44
CA SER A 2 32.26 19.30 -22.96
C SER A 2 31.89 20.76 -22.67
N PRO A 3 31.35 21.51 -23.64
CA PRO A 3 30.96 22.91 -23.41
C PRO A 3 29.78 22.91 -22.44
N ARG A 4 30.04 23.32 -21.19
CA ARG A 4 28.98 23.53 -20.20
C ARG A 4 28.15 24.73 -20.65
N CYS A 5 26.85 24.54 -20.76
CA CYS A 5 25.89 25.55 -21.18
C CYS A 5 25.83 26.68 -20.13
N HIS A 6 26.65 27.71 -20.28
CA HIS A 6 26.76 28.85 -19.35
C HIS A 6 25.54 29.77 -19.30
N LEU A 7 24.61 29.67 -20.27
CA LEU A 7 23.43 30.54 -20.34
C LEU A 7 22.43 30.27 -19.21
N VAL A 8 22.26 28.99 -18.84
CA VAL A 8 21.22 28.56 -17.88
C VAL A 8 21.56 29.02 -16.45
N ASP A 9 22.85 29.08 -16.12
CA ASP A 9 23.34 29.55 -14.82
C ASP A 9 23.21 31.07 -14.64
N GLN A 10 22.91 31.83 -15.69
CA GLN A 10 22.75 33.29 -15.66
C GLN A 10 21.29 33.75 -15.53
N PHE A 11 20.30 32.86 -15.65
CA PHE A 11 18.90 33.27 -15.50
C PHE A 11 18.61 33.73 -14.05
N PRO A 12 17.83 34.81 -13.85
CA PRO A 12 17.26 35.16 -12.55
C PRO A 12 16.50 33.97 -11.92
N VAL A 13 16.61 33.81 -10.59
CA VAL A 13 15.95 32.70 -9.85
C VAL A 13 14.44 32.73 -10.06
N GLU A 14 13.87 33.93 -10.16
CA GLU A 14 12.45 34.21 -10.34
C GLU A 14 11.95 33.68 -11.70
N LEU A 15 12.74 33.85 -12.76
CA LEU A 15 12.41 33.32 -14.09
C LEU A 15 12.48 31.79 -14.10
N VAL A 16 13.49 31.21 -13.44
CA VAL A 16 13.58 29.75 -13.30
C VAL A 16 12.38 29.21 -12.52
N ARG A 17 11.99 29.86 -11.42
CA ARG A 17 10.78 29.51 -10.66
C ARG A 17 9.53 29.62 -11.54
N ALA A 18 9.39 30.69 -12.32
CA ALA A 18 8.27 30.84 -13.25
C ALA A 18 8.18 29.68 -14.26
N ILE A 19 9.31 29.24 -14.82
CA ILE A 19 9.36 28.08 -15.71
C ILE A 19 8.86 26.82 -14.99
N PHE A 20 9.34 26.55 -13.76
CA PHE A 20 8.88 25.41 -12.97
C PHE A 20 7.37 25.45 -12.68
N MET A 21 6.80 26.63 -12.44
CA MET A 21 5.35 26.79 -12.19
C MET A 21 4.48 26.52 -13.42
N LEU A 22 5.05 26.64 -14.62
CA LEU A 22 4.33 26.38 -15.89
C LEU A 22 4.36 24.90 -16.30
N LEU A 23 5.13 24.06 -15.61
CA LEU A 23 5.21 22.64 -15.93
C LEU A 23 3.93 21.92 -15.50
N THR A 24 3.40 21.09 -16.41
CA THR A 24 2.17 20.32 -16.20
C THR A 24 2.41 18.80 -16.15
N SER A 25 3.66 18.39 -16.34
CA SER A 25 4.12 17.01 -16.40
C SER A 25 5.16 16.74 -15.31
N THR A 26 5.01 15.62 -14.62
CA THR A 26 5.98 15.17 -13.61
C THR A 26 7.33 14.81 -14.23
N THR A 27 7.32 14.31 -15.47
CA THR A 27 8.53 14.00 -16.25
C THR A 27 9.30 15.28 -16.58
N ASP A 28 8.62 16.31 -17.05
CA ASP A 28 9.27 17.57 -17.42
C ASP A 28 9.82 18.28 -16.18
N TYR A 29 9.08 18.24 -15.06
CA TYR A 29 9.54 18.74 -13.77
C TYR A 29 10.81 18.05 -13.29
N ALA A 30 10.83 16.71 -13.37
CA ALA A 30 11.99 15.92 -13.00
C ALA A 30 13.19 16.19 -13.93
N ASN A 31 12.95 16.21 -15.25
CA ASN A 31 13.99 16.47 -16.24
C ASN A 31 14.60 17.86 -16.05
N LEU A 32 13.76 18.89 -15.85
CA LEU A 32 14.24 20.25 -15.59
C LEU A 32 15.09 20.31 -14.31
N SER A 33 14.65 19.65 -13.24
CA SER A 33 15.39 19.55 -11.98
C SER A 33 16.75 18.86 -12.15
N LEU A 34 16.89 17.94 -13.10
CA LEU A 34 18.12 17.19 -13.35
C LEU A 34 19.11 17.90 -14.27
N THR A 35 18.73 19.03 -14.90
CA THR A 35 19.60 19.74 -15.86
C THR A 35 20.87 20.30 -15.22
N CYS A 36 20.78 20.90 -14.03
CA CYS A 36 21.92 21.41 -13.28
C CYS A 36 21.62 21.47 -11.77
N ARG A 37 22.68 21.59 -10.94
CA ARG A 37 22.54 21.66 -9.48
C ARG A 37 21.65 22.81 -9.02
N ARG A 38 21.71 23.97 -9.69
CA ARG A 38 20.90 25.14 -9.36
C ARG A 38 19.41 24.84 -9.54
N PHE A 39 19.03 24.23 -10.67
CA PHE A 39 17.65 23.87 -10.96
C PHE A 39 17.16 22.75 -10.05
N GLN A 40 18.03 21.80 -9.72
CA GLN A 40 17.76 20.77 -8.72
C GLN A 40 17.40 21.38 -7.36
N HIS A 41 18.17 22.37 -6.88
CA HIS A 41 17.88 23.06 -5.62
C HIS A 41 16.56 23.85 -5.66
N ILE A 42 16.27 24.52 -6.77
CA ILE A 42 15.02 25.28 -6.93
C ILE A 42 13.82 24.33 -6.98
N GLY A 43 13.85 23.30 -7.83
CA GLY A 43 12.78 22.31 -7.98
C GLY A 43 12.54 21.49 -6.71
N ASN A 44 13.58 21.19 -5.92
CA ASN A 44 13.41 20.45 -4.67
C ASN A 44 13.06 21.33 -3.46
N SER A 45 12.88 22.65 -3.65
CA SER A 45 12.49 23.51 -2.53
C SER A 45 11.02 23.26 -2.11
N PRO A 46 10.72 23.15 -0.79
CA PRO A 46 9.37 22.81 -0.30
C PRO A 46 8.22 23.72 -0.76
N GLY A 47 8.52 24.96 -1.16
CA GLY A 47 7.51 25.85 -1.75
C GLY A 47 7.23 25.51 -3.22
N MET A 48 8.28 25.23 -4.00
CA MET A 48 8.16 25.05 -5.45
C MET A 48 7.50 23.74 -5.82
N ARG A 49 7.81 22.66 -5.11
CA ARG A 49 7.18 21.36 -5.39
C ARG A 49 5.73 21.35 -4.90
N THR A 50 5.40 21.94 -3.75
CA THR A 50 3.99 22.17 -3.36
C THR A 50 3.22 22.98 -4.42
N ILE A 51 3.77 24.09 -4.93
CA ILE A 51 3.11 24.90 -5.99
C ILE A 51 2.87 24.05 -7.25
N PHE A 52 3.87 23.30 -7.70
CA PHE A 52 3.72 22.40 -8.83
C PHE A 52 2.62 21.36 -8.59
N LEU A 53 2.60 20.71 -7.43
CA LEU A 53 1.58 19.72 -7.09
C LEU A 53 0.16 20.31 -7.08
N LYS A 54 0.00 21.55 -6.58
CA LYS A 54 -1.29 22.26 -6.60
C LYS A 54 -1.79 22.41 -8.04
N SER A 55 -0.93 22.92 -8.94
CA SER A 55 -1.27 23.05 -10.36
C SER A 55 -1.52 21.70 -11.04
N TYR A 56 -0.70 20.69 -10.71
CA TYR A 56 -0.76 19.35 -11.29
C TYR A 56 -2.06 18.62 -10.93
N PHE A 57 -2.56 18.81 -9.70
CA PHE A 57 -3.79 18.18 -9.19
C PHE A 57 -5.06 19.02 -9.36
N ALA A 58 -4.96 20.30 -9.74
CA ALA A 58 -6.08 21.25 -9.81
C ALA A 58 -7.29 20.74 -10.63
N ALA A 59 -7.07 19.94 -11.67
CA ALA A 59 -8.13 19.41 -12.53
C ALA A 59 -8.92 18.23 -11.90
N CYS A 60 -8.38 17.57 -10.87
CA CYS A 60 -9.02 16.39 -10.26
C CYS A 60 -9.89 16.73 -9.04
N THR A 61 -9.79 17.94 -8.48
CA THR A 61 -10.51 18.38 -7.27
C THR A 61 -11.87 19.04 -7.57
N ILE A 62 -12.66 18.51 -8.52
CA ILE A 62 -13.93 19.12 -8.97
C ILE A 62 -15.08 18.96 -7.94
N THR A 63 -14.90 18.23 -6.84
CA THR A 63 -15.98 18.06 -5.84
C THR A 63 -15.63 18.64 -4.49
N THR A 64 -16.35 19.71 -4.18
CA THR A 64 -16.51 20.42 -2.91
C THR A 64 -15.32 21.26 -2.45
N SER A 65 -15.67 22.39 -1.82
CA SER A 65 -14.83 23.50 -1.34
C SER A 65 -13.40 23.12 -0.91
N ILE A 66 -12.52 24.13 -0.88
CA ILE A 66 -11.29 24.23 -0.06
C ILE A 66 -9.98 24.15 -0.89
N ASN A 67 -9.51 25.32 -1.38
CA ASN A 67 -8.12 25.50 -1.82
C ASN A 67 -7.11 25.14 -0.70
N ASP A 68 -7.48 25.39 0.56
CA ASP A 68 -6.67 25.06 1.75
C ASP A 68 -6.50 23.54 1.94
N THR A 69 -7.51 22.71 1.62
CA THR A 69 -7.42 21.25 1.70
C THR A 69 -6.48 20.72 0.63
N LEU A 70 -6.56 21.27 -0.59
CA LEU A 70 -5.61 20.92 -1.65
C LEU A 70 -4.18 21.28 -1.22
N GLU A 71 -3.97 22.45 -0.59
CA GLU A 71 -2.67 22.84 -0.09
C GLU A 71 -2.15 21.90 1.01
N ILE A 72 -2.99 21.52 1.97
CA ILE A 72 -2.68 20.54 3.02
C ILE A 72 -2.26 19.20 2.39
N ILE A 73 -3.03 18.71 1.42
CA ILE A 73 -2.76 17.46 0.70
C ILE A 73 -1.44 17.55 -0.07
N CYS A 74 -1.19 18.64 -0.79
CA CYS A 74 0.03 18.81 -1.57
C CYS A 74 1.28 18.83 -0.66
N ARG A 75 1.22 19.54 0.47
CA ARG A 75 2.32 19.54 1.46
C ARG A 75 2.56 18.16 2.05
N PHE A 76 1.49 17.41 2.35
CA PHE A 76 1.60 16.03 2.83
C PHE A 76 2.28 15.11 1.81
N ILE A 77 1.82 15.15 0.55
CA ILE A 77 2.40 14.36 -0.55
C ILE A 77 3.86 14.76 -0.79
N GLU A 78 4.17 16.06 -0.80
CA GLU A 78 5.54 16.54 -0.92
C GLU A 78 6.44 15.98 0.18
N ALA A 79 6.00 16.09 1.44
CA ALA A 79 6.75 15.64 2.60
C ALA A 79 7.01 14.12 2.58
N SER A 80 6.13 13.34 1.95
CA SER A 80 6.31 11.89 1.80
C SER A 80 7.46 11.52 0.84
N GLY A 81 7.90 12.46 0.02
CA GLY A 81 8.93 12.24 -1.00
C GLY A 81 8.45 11.49 -2.24
N VAL A 82 7.24 10.90 -2.27
CA VAL A 82 6.77 10.10 -3.39
C VAL A 82 6.65 10.92 -4.68
N LYS A 83 6.97 10.28 -5.81
CA LYS A 83 6.79 10.88 -7.13
C LYS A 83 5.34 10.68 -7.58
N PRO A 84 4.62 11.73 -8.02
CA PRO A 84 3.25 11.56 -8.48
C PRO A 84 3.20 10.64 -9.71
N CYS A 85 2.37 9.59 -9.64
CA CYS A 85 2.14 8.64 -10.75
C CYS A 85 0.89 8.99 -11.59
N SER A 86 0.07 9.91 -11.10
CA SER A 86 -1.25 10.25 -11.65
C SER A 86 -1.62 11.66 -11.23
N LYS A 87 -2.49 12.32 -12.01
CA LYS A 87 -3.10 13.61 -11.63
C LYS A 87 -4.15 13.48 -10.52
N ASN A 88 -4.50 12.25 -10.13
CA ASN A 88 -5.40 12.01 -9.00
C ASN A 88 -4.60 11.86 -7.68
N PRO A 89 -4.78 12.75 -6.68
CA PRO A 89 -4.10 12.66 -5.39
C PRO A 89 -4.30 11.32 -4.68
N SER A 90 -5.50 10.72 -4.77
CA SER A 90 -5.80 9.40 -4.18
C SER A 90 -4.86 8.32 -4.73
N SER A 91 -4.60 8.32 -6.03
CA SER A 91 -3.70 7.36 -6.67
C SER A 91 -2.24 7.57 -6.27
N VAL A 92 -1.83 8.81 -6.00
CA VAL A 92 -0.50 9.11 -5.49
C VAL A 92 -0.36 8.65 -4.04
N ALA A 93 -1.41 8.84 -3.24
CA ALA A 93 -1.46 8.45 -1.83
C ALA A 93 -1.30 6.93 -1.62
N GLU A 94 -1.67 6.09 -2.60
CA GLU A 94 -1.47 4.62 -2.54
C GLU A 94 0.01 4.22 -2.43
N GLN A 95 0.94 5.08 -2.85
CA GLN A 95 2.38 4.84 -2.75
C GLN A 95 3.00 5.35 -1.46
N ILE A 96 2.28 6.20 -0.71
CA ILE A 96 2.79 6.82 0.51
C ILE A 96 2.85 5.77 1.61
N PRO A 97 4.02 5.55 2.25
CA PRO A 97 4.13 4.61 3.35
C PRO A 97 3.17 4.94 4.50
N THR A 98 2.52 3.93 5.08
CA THR A 98 1.63 4.14 6.23
C THR A 98 2.30 4.84 7.40
N ASN A 99 3.61 4.62 7.61
CA ASN A 99 4.36 5.33 8.65
C ASN A 99 4.33 6.86 8.45
N HIS A 100 4.28 7.35 7.21
CA HIS A 100 4.14 8.78 6.93
C HIS A 100 2.78 9.33 7.37
N PHE A 101 1.69 8.56 7.19
CA PHE A 101 0.36 8.94 7.73
C PHE A 101 0.29 8.92 9.27
N ILE A 102 1.22 8.22 9.92
CA ILE A 102 1.28 8.16 11.37
C ILE A 102 2.07 9.35 11.91
N SER A 103 3.30 9.52 11.40
CA SER A 103 4.28 10.44 11.99
C SER A 103 4.25 11.85 11.40
N TYR A 104 3.40 12.12 10.40
CA TYR A 104 3.30 13.44 9.82
C TYR A 104 2.80 14.46 10.86
N MET A 105 3.40 15.64 10.88
CA MET A 105 3.04 16.71 11.80
C MET A 105 1.78 17.42 11.28
N TYR A 106 0.62 16.88 11.63
CA TYR A 106 -0.67 17.48 11.33
C TYR A 106 -0.82 18.80 12.10
N GLY A 107 -1.11 19.90 11.40
CA GLY A 107 -1.35 21.20 12.05
C GLY A 107 -2.56 21.19 12.99
N ASP A 108 -3.58 20.41 12.63
CA ASP A 108 -4.80 20.19 13.40
C ASP A 108 -5.49 18.88 12.98
N VAL A 109 -6.53 18.47 13.72
CA VAL A 109 -7.29 17.25 13.46
C VAL A 109 -8.08 17.30 12.14
N THR A 110 -8.51 18.48 11.69
CA THR A 110 -9.24 18.67 10.43
C THR A 110 -8.32 18.37 9.24
N SER A 111 -7.10 18.87 9.29
CA SER A 111 -6.03 18.59 8.33
C SER A 111 -5.71 17.09 8.29
N LYS A 112 -5.66 16.44 9.46
CA LYS A 112 -5.47 14.99 9.56
C LYS A 112 -6.61 14.21 8.91
N ARG A 113 -7.87 14.58 9.17
CA ARG A 113 -9.05 13.99 8.50
C ARG A 113 -8.99 14.16 7.00
N ALA A 114 -8.70 15.36 6.51
CA ALA A 114 -8.61 15.65 5.08
C ALA A 114 -7.55 14.77 4.36
N ILE A 115 -6.40 14.56 5.01
CA ILE A 115 -5.34 13.67 4.50
C ILE A 115 -5.78 12.20 4.55
N LEU A 116 -6.40 11.76 5.65
CA LEU A 116 -6.88 10.40 5.78
C LEU A 116 -8.00 10.10 4.78
N ASP A 117 -8.82 11.09 4.41
CA ASP A 117 -9.89 10.97 3.41
C ASP A 117 -9.41 10.89 1.97
N LEU A 118 -8.11 10.94 1.69
CA LEU A 118 -7.57 10.83 0.34
C LEU A 118 -8.08 9.57 -0.38
N PHE A 119 -8.42 8.50 0.33
CA PHE A 119 -8.94 7.28 -0.26
C PHE A 119 -10.47 7.22 -0.32
N ARG A 120 -11.19 8.05 0.44
CA ARG A 120 -12.64 8.02 0.61
C ARG A 120 -13.43 8.16 -0.71
N PRO A 121 -13.04 9.03 -1.68
CA PRO A 121 -13.75 9.15 -2.97
C PRO A 121 -13.76 7.86 -3.81
N ARG A 122 -12.86 6.91 -3.54
CA ARG A 122 -12.75 5.63 -4.26
C ARG A 122 -13.32 4.47 -3.46
N CYS A 123 -13.98 4.75 -2.35
CA CYS A 123 -14.59 3.72 -1.54
C CYS A 123 -15.93 3.25 -2.11
N LEU A 124 -16.13 1.95 -2.02
CA LEU A 124 -17.42 1.32 -2.20
C LEU A 124 -18.20 1.41 -0.89
N THR A 125 -19.42 1.94 -0.94
CA THR A 125 -20.29 2.09 0.22
C THR A 125 -21.16 0.84 0.38
N GLN A 126 -20.74 -0.06 1.26
CA GLN A 126 -21.47 -1.26 1.66
C GLN A 126 -21.00 -1.69 3.06
N THR A 127 -21.73 -2.61 3.71
CA THR A 127 -21.27 -3.14 5.00
C THR A 127 -20.16 -4.15 4.76
N TRP A 128 -18.95 -3.83 5.22
CA TRP A 128 -17.79 -4.72 5.14
C TRP A 128 -17.50 -5.34 6.49
N THR A 129 -17.18 -6.62 6.50
CA THR A 129 -16.59 -7.29 7.65
C THR A 129 -15.08 -7.08 7.60
N ILE A 130 -14.50 -6.59 8.69
CA ILE A 130 -13.05 -6.60 8.89
C ILE A 130 -12.75 -7.83 9.77
N PRO A 131 -11.64 -8.55 9.52
CA PRO A 131 -11.18 -9.63 10.40
C PRO A 131 -11.27 -9.23 11.87
N THR A 132 -11.59 -10.20 12.72
CA THR A 132 -11.95 -9.90 14.12
C THR A 132 -10.82 -9.11 14.80
N LEU A 133 -11.17 -8.07 15.55
CA LEU A 133 -10.20 -7.21 16.26
C LEU A 133 -10.02 -7.71 17.70
N GLY A 134 -10.01 -9.04 17.87
CA GLY A 134 -10.11 -9.79 19.11
C GLY A 134 -11.37 -10.68 19.15
N ASN A 135 -11.19 -11.92 19.62
CA ASN A 135 -12.19 -12.96 19.93
C ASN A 135 -13.66 -12.61 19.64
N ARG A 136 -14.11 -13.01 18.43
CA ARG A 136 -15.51 -13.18 18.00
C ARG A 136 -16.35 -11.92 17.73
N VAL A 137 -15.73 -10.74 17.64
CA VAL A 137 -16.49 -9.51 17.33
C VAL A 137 -16.30 -9.12 15.86
N LEU A 138 -17.39 -9.12 15.10
CA LEU A 138 -17.43 -8.63 13.72
C LEU A 138 -17.28 -7.11 13.73
N ALA A 139 -16.11 -6.64 13.30
CA ALA A 139 -15.90 -5.25 12.96
C ALA A 139 -16.64 -4.91 11.67
N ARG A 140 -17.40 -3.82 11.67
CA ARG A 140 -18.16 -3.37 10.49
C ARG A 140 -17.65 -2.04 10.00
N ALA A 141 -17.36 -1.93 8.70
CA ALA A 141 -17.09 -0.67 8.03
C ALA A 141 -18.24 -0.30 7.09
N LYS A 142 -18.48 0.99 6.90
CA LYS A 142 -19.49 1.50 5.95
C LYS A 142 -18.93 1.70 4.55
N GLN A 143 -17.63 1.92 4.46
CA GLN A 143 -16.92 2.24 3.23
C GLN A 143 -15.58 1.53 3.23
N ALA A 144 -15.19 0.98 2.09
CA ALA A 144 -13.86 0.41 1.92
C ALA A 144 -13.33 0.66 0.52
N THR A 145 -12.01 0.79 0.42
CA THR A 145 -11.31 0.74 -0.85
C THR A 145 -10.12 -0.20 -0.76
N ARG A 146 -9.73 -0.76 -1.91
CA ARG A 146 -8.65 -1.71 -2.05
C ARG A 146 -7.69 -1.21 -3.11
N HIS A 147 -6.41 -1.25 -2.79
CA HIS A 147 -5.34 -0.75 -3.64
C HIS A 147 -4.50 -1.90 -4.19
N MET A 148 -3.91 -1.71 -5.37
CA MET A 148 -2.84 -2.58 -5.82
C MET A 148 -1.57 -2.18 -5.09
N THR A 149 -1.04 -3.04 -4.23
CA THR A 149 0.19 -2.77 -3.48
C THR A 149 1.39 -2.82 -4.43
N GLN A 150 1.63 -1.74 -5.16
CA GLN A 150 2.90 -1.51 -5.88
C GLN A 150 3.92 -0.73 -5.02
N GLY A 151 3.55 -0.39 -3.77
CA GLY A 151 4.36 0.42 -2.87
C GLY A 151 4.16 0.05 -1.40
N ALA A 152 4.64 0.91 -0.50
CA ALA A 152 4.61 0.71 0.95
C ALA A 152 3.31 1.21 1.62
N GLY A 153 2.35 1.70 0.84
CA GLY A 153 1.06 2.18 1.33
C GLY A 153 0.10 1.08 1.75
N PRO A 154 -1.09 1.45 2.28
CA PRO A 154 -2.08 0.49 2.75
C PRO A 154 -2.67 -0.32 1.60
N ARG A 155 -2.84 -1.62 1.81
CA ARG A 155 -3.47 -2.56 0.86
C ARG A 155 -4.98 -2.33 0.81
N ARG A 156 -5.60 -2.12 1.97
CA ARG A 156 -7.03 -1.77 2.09
C ARG A 156 -7.19 -0.63 3.09
N VAL A 157 -8.20 0.18 2.84
CA VAL A 157 -8.60 1.27 3.74
C VAL A 157 -10.10 1.15 3.99
N TYR A 158 -10.46 1.05 5.26
CA TYR A 158 -11.84 1.02 5.72
C TYR A 158 -12.16 2.32 6.45
N TYR A 159 -13.38 2.83 6.31
CA TYR A 159 -13.85 4.02 7.01
C TYR A 159 -15.10 3.75 7.84
N ASP A 160 -15.27 4.60 8.85
CA ASP A 160 -16.41 4.62 9.75
C ASP A 160 -16.63 3.23 10.40
N VAL A 161 -15.53 2.69 10.94
CA VAL A 161 -15.46 1.33 11.46
C VAL A 161 -15.96 1.31 12.91
N THR A 162 -16.82 0.35 13.25
CA THR A 162 -17.32 0.18 14.62
C THR A 162 -17.01 -1.21 15.15
N ILE A 163 -16.42 -1.29 16.35
CA ILE A 163 -16.07 -2.51 17.08
C ILE A 163 -16.37 -2.34 18.56
N ASN A 164 -17.20 -3.20 19.16
CA ASN A 164 -17.49 -3.16 20.60
C ASN A 164 -17.77 -1.75 21.14
N ALA A 165 -18.60 -0.98 20.41
CA ALA A 165 -18.91 0.43 20.67
C ALA A 165 -17.77 1.45 20.50
N THR A 166 -16.53 1.01 20.27
CA THR A 166 -15.43 1.89 19.83
C THR A 166 -15.58 2.20 18.35
N ARG A 167 -15.39 3.48 18.00
CA ARG A 167 -15.42 3.96 16.61
C ARG A 167 -14.03 4.31 16.13
N PHE A 168 -13.73 3.92 14.91
CA PHE A 168 -12.51 4.29 14.21
C PHE A 168 -12.89 5.08 12.97
N TYR A 169 -12.21 6.21 12.79
CA TYR A 169 -12.37 7.06 11.64
C TYR A 169 -11.97 6.32 10.37
N CYS A 170 -10.78 5.71 10.38
CA CYS A 170 -10.31 4.83 9.33
C CYS A 170 -9.36 3.74 9.85
N VAL A 171 -9.26 2.65 9.09
CA VAL A 171 -8.38 1.51 9.37
C VAL A 171 -7.61 1.18 8.10
N PHE A 172 -6.28 1.21 8.21
CA PHE A 172 -5.34 0.81 7.17
C PHE A 172 -4.93 -0.64 7.43
N LEU A 173 -5.16 -1.48 6.44
CA LEU A 173 -4.85 -2.89 6.51
C LEU A 173 -3.70 -3.20 5.54
N HIS A 174 -2.64 -3.82 6.05
CA HIS A 174 -1.53 -4.39 5.28
C HIS A 174 -1.66 -5.91 5.24
N VAL A 175 -0.59 -6.58 4.81
CA VAL A 175 -0.51 -8.05 4.84
C VAL A 175 -0.24 -8.55 6.26
N ASP A 176 0.54 -7.82 7.06
CA ASP A 176 1.03 -8.28 8.36
C ASP A 176 0.60 -7.40 9.53
N MET A 177 0.10 -6.20 9.24
CA MET A 177 -0.24 -5.22 10.24
C MET A 177 -1.53 -4.47 9.92
N VAL A 178 -2.13 -3.93 10.97
CA VAL A 178 -3.28 -3.05 10.92
C VAL A 178 -2.94 -1.78 11.69
N VAL A 179 -3.32 -0.64 11.12
CA VAL A 179 -3.20 0.68 11.74
C VAL A 179 -4.58 1.30 11.77
N ALA A 180 -5.10 1.55 12.96
CA ALA A 180 -6.43 2.11 13.14
C ALA A 180 -6.33 3.51 13.73
N PHE A 181 -7.07 4.45 13.15
CA PHE A 181 -7.19 5.83 13.62
C PHE A 181 -8.52 5.95 14.37
N GLU A 182 -8.47 6.03 15.69
CA GLU A 182 -9.64 6.07 16.55
C GLU A 182 -10.42 7.38 16.38
N GLU A 183 -11.75 7.34 16.43
CA GLU A 183 -12.57 8.53 16.27
C GLU A 183 -12.65 9.31 17.60
N ASN A 184 -11.58 10.07 17.89
CA ASN A 184 -11.47 11.00 19.01
C ASN A 184 -10.87 12.35 18.58
N ASP A 185 -10.62 13.25 19.53
CA ASP A 185 -10.17 14.62 19.27
C ASP A 185 -8.79 14.74 18.59
N THR A 186 -7.99 13.66 18.61
CA THR A 186 -6.62 13.65 18.06
C THR A 186 -6.43 12.63 16.94
N LEU A 187 -7.44 11.80 16.68
CA LEU A 187 -7.35 10.60 15.88
C LEU A 187 -6.17 9.70 16.30
N SER A 188 -6.14 9.31 17.57
CA SER A 188 -5.08 8.46 18.11
C SER A 188 -4.90 7.17 17.30
N VAL A 189 -3.66 6.68 17.26
CA VAL A 189 -3.28 5.56 16.40
C VAL A 189 -3.15 4.29 17.23
N ARG A 190 -3.76 3.20 16.78
CA ARG A 190 -3.59 1.85 17.33
C ARG A 190 -2.95 0.91 16.31
N TYR A 191 -2.16 -0.04 16.81
CA TYR A 191 -1.43 -1.00 15.98
C TYR A 191 -1.82 -2.43 16.31
N GLY A 192 -2.06 -3.23 15.28
CA GLY A 192 -2.29 -4.66 15.43
C GLY A 192 -1.52 -5.48 14.41
N ARG A 193 -1.37 -6.78 14.69
CA ARG A 193 -0.85 -7.78 13.75
C ARG A 193 -1.96 -8.70 13.29
N ILE A 194 -1.99 -9.00 12.00
CA ILE A 194 -3.01 -9.90 11.42
C ILE A 194 -2.60 -11.35 11.68
N GLN A 195 -3.54 -12.13 12.20
CA GLN A 195 -3.49 -13.58 12.24
C GLN A 195 -4.35 -14.14 11.11
N TYR A 196 -3.86 -15.23 10.56
CA TYR A 196 -4.53 -15.98 9.51
C TYR A 196 -4.81 -17.40 9.99
N GLU A 197 -5.90 -17.98 9.50
CA GLU A 197 -6.29 -19.35 9.78
C GLU A 197 -6.60 -20.14 8.51
N ASP A 198 -6.12 -21.39 8.45
CA ASP A 198 -6.60 -22.41 7.53
C ASP A 198 -6.32 -23.80 8.12
N GLU A 199 -7.19 -24.78 7.89
CA GLU A 199 -7.05 -26.16 8.41
C GLU A 199 -6.75 -26.27 9.93
N GLY A 200 -7.19 -25.30 10.74
CA GLY A 200 -6.90 -25.22 12.17
C GLY A 200 -5.47 -24.76 12.50
N ILE A 201 -4.73 -24.28 11.51
CA ILE A 201 -3.42 -23.64 11.64
C ILE A 201 -3.64 -22.14 11.75
N VAL A 202 -3.34 -21.57 12.92
CA VAL A 202 -3.35 -20.12 13.14
C VAL A 202 -1.91 -19.61 13.08
N SER A 203 -1.63 -18.63 12.22
CA SER A 203 -0.29 -18.05 12.07
C SER A 203 -0.35 -16.58 11.71
N THR A 204 0.68 -15.83 12.11
CA THR A 204 0.98 -14.52 11.51
C THR A 204 1.77 -14.71 10.20
N THR A 205 2.06 -13.62 9.51
CA THR A 205 2.81 -13.62 8.24
C THR A 205 4.30 -13.97 8.34
N SER A 206 4.79 -14.27 9.54
CA SER A 206 6.16 -14.79 9.69
C SER A 206 6.26 -16.22 9.18
N TRP A 207 5.15 -16.98 9.26
CA TRP A 207 5.04 -18.39 8.83
C TRP A 207 6.09 -19.32 9.45
N ASP A 208 6.83 -18.88 10.47
CA ASP A 208 7.93 -19.64 11.09
C ASP A 208 7.46 -20.93 11.77
N GLN A 209 6.16 -21.01 12.08
CA GLN A 209 5.53 -22.22 12.61
C GLN A 209 5.08 -23.19 11.50
N LEU A 210 5.00 -22.72 10.25
CA LEU A 210 4.58 -23.49 9.08
C LEU A 210 5.79 -24.04 8.32
N PHE A 211 6.74 -23.18 7.95
CA PHE A 211 7.93 -23.58 7.20
C PHE A 211 9.13 -22.68 7.54
N LYS A 212 10.35 -23.19 7.33
CA LYS A 212 11.58 -22.37 7.36
C LYS A 212 12.00 -22.08 5.93
N ALA A 213 12.32 -20.83 5.62
CA ALA A 213 12.87 -20.43 4.33
C ALA A 213 14.33 -20.01 4.47
N SER A 214 15.15 -20.25 3.43
CA SER A 214 16.53 -19.75 3.39
C SER A 214 16.58 -18.27 2.99
N LYS A 215 15.63 -17.84 2.15
CA LYS A 215 15.55 -16.50 1.61
C LYS A 215 14.10 -16.08 1.46
N LEU A 216 13.85 -14.80 1.73
CA LEU A 216 12.59 -14.10 1.49
C LEU A 216 12.80 -12.99 0.46
N GLU A 217 11.93 -12.95 -0.54
CA GLU A 217 11.84 -11.87 -1.52
C GLU A 217 10.48 -11.18 -1.39
N ILE A 218 10.49 -9.85 -1.34
CA ILE A 218 9.27 -9.03 -1.34
C ILE A 218 9.01 -8.61 -2.78
N ASN A 219 7.92 -9.11 -3.37
CA ASN A 219 7.65 -8.91 -4.79
C ASN A 219 6.67 -7.76 -5.03
N ASN A 220 5.54 -7.73 -4.33
CA ASN A 220 4.49 -6.71 -4.46
C ASN A 220 4.15 -6.39 -5.93
N MET A 221 3.88 -7.44 -6.71
CA MET A 221 3.64 -7.32 -8.14
C MET A 221 2.32 -8.01 -8.54
N PRO A 222 1.61 -7.50 -9.57
CA PRO A 222 0.41 -8.15 -10.09
C PRO A 222 0.65 -9.64 -10.41
N LEU A 223 -0.25 -10.51 -9.96
CA LEU A 223 -0.10 -11.96 -10.08
C LEU A 223 -0.05 -12.38 -11.55
N ASP A 224 -0.78 -11.71 -12.45
CA ASP A 224 -0.81 -11.94 -13.91
C ASP A 224 0.57 -11.85 -14.60
N ARG A 225 1.58 -11.31 -13.90
CA ARG A 225 2.97 -11.22 -14.36
C ARG A 225 3.87 -12.35 -13.86
N THR A 226 3.33 -13.34 -13.15
CA THR A 226 4.09 -14.47 -12.58
C THR A 226 3.97 -15.73 -13.43
N ALA A 227 4.95 -16.63 -13.30
CA ALA A 227 4.99 -17.89 -14.07
C ALA A 227 3.83 -18.83 -13.76
N THR A 228 3.26 -18.76 -12.55
CA THR A 228 2.14 -19.60 -12.08
C THR A 228 0.76 -19.03 -12.45
N ALA A 229 0.66 -17.75 -12.82
CA ALA A 229 -0.59 -17.04 -13.12
C ALA A 229 -1.38 -17.57 -14.31
N ARG A 230 -0.70 -18.23 -15.27
CA ARG A 230 -1.27 -18.67 -16.55
C ARG A 230 -2.42 -19.68 -16.42
N ARG A 231 -2.76 -20.15 -15.21
CA ARG A 231 -3.81 -21.15 -14.97
C ARG A 231 -5.18 -20.58 -14.60
N ASN A 232 -5.29 -19.32 -14.16
CA ASN A 232 -6.56 -18.75 -13.71
C ASN A 232 -7.17 -17.81 -14.77
N ASN A 233 -7.91 -18.36 -15.73
CA ASN A 233 -8.64 -17.62 -16.78
C ASN A 233 -9.96 -16.97 -16.30
N ARG A 234 -10.21 -16.90 -14.99
CA ARG A 234 -11.42 -16.22 -14.50
C ARG A 234 -11.19 -14.71 -14.52
N PRO A 235 -12.11 -13.92 -15.10
CA PRO A 235 -12.02 -12.47 -15.05
C PRO A 235 -12.08 -12.01 -13.59
N TYR A 236 -11.08 -11.22 -13.18
CA TYR A 236 -11.07 -10.61 -11.85
C TYR A 236 -12.19 -9.55 -11.73
N PRO A 237 -12.72 -9.31 -10.53
CA PRO A 237 -13.63 -8.19 -10.29
C PRO A 237 -13.03 -6.87 -10.80
N VAL A 238 -13.86 -6.02 -11.42
CA VAL A 238 -13.42 -4.71 -11.93
C VAL A 238 -12.84 -3.90 -10.76
N GLY A 239 -11.59 -3.46 -10.89
CA GLY A 239 -10.91 -2.63 -9.90
C GLY A 239 -10.01 -3.38 -8.91
N TRP A 240 -9.96 -4.72 -8.94
CA TRP A 240 -9.03 -5.49 -8.13
C TRP A 240 -8.28 -6.54 -8.94
N LYS A 241 -6.96 -6.55 -8.79
CA LYS A 241 -6.08 -7.59 -9.33
C LYS A 241 -5.28 -8.18 -8.17
N PRO A 242 -5.32 -9.50 -7.95
CA PRO A 242 -4.51 -10.12 -6.92
C PRO A 242 -3.02 -9.93 -7.22
N SER A 243 -2.25 -9.75 -6.16
CA SER A 243 -0.80 -9.52 -6.23
C SER A 243 -0.02 -10.68 -5.63
N LEU A 244 1.13 -11.00 -6.22
CA LEU A 244 2.19 -11.74 -5.55
C LEU A 244 2.83 -10.83 -4.52
N LEU A 245 2.75 -11.23 -3.25
CA LEU A 245 3.17 -10.45 -2.11
C LEU A 245 4.63 -10.79 -1.75
N ARG A 246 4.91 -12.07 -1.53
CA ARG A 246 6.23 -12.57 -1.11
C ARG A 246 6.56 -13.90 -1.79
N THR A 247 7.86 -14.15 -1.97
CA THR A 247 8.40 -15.42 -2.43
C THR A 247 9.41 -15.94 -1.43
N PHE A 248 9.23 -17.17 -0.96
CA PHE A 248 10.13 -17.84 -0.03
C PHE A 248 10.89 -18.94 -0.76
N VAL A 249 12.21 -19.01 -0.60
CA VAL A 249 13.08 -19.93 -1.36
C VAL A 249 13.70 -20.99 -0.44
N ASP A 250 13.89 -22.19 -0.98
CA ASP A 250 14.42 -23.38 -0.32
C ASP A 250 13.77 -23.61 1.05
N CYS A 251 12.46 -23.83 1.00
CA CYS A 251 11.62 -23.96 2.18
C CYS A 251 11.63 -25.40 2.70
N THR A 252 11.65 -25.57 4.02
CA THR A 252 11.41 -26.86 4.68
C THR A 252 10.13 -26.77 5.50
N LEU A 253 9.15 -27.60 5.17
CA LEU A 253 7.86 -27.61 5.84
C LEU A 253 8.01 -28.20 7.25
N LEU A 254 7.47 -27.54 8.27
CA LEU A 254 7.60 -27.97 9.67
C LEU A 254 6.40 -28.78 10.16
N ARG A 255 5.25 -28.66 9.49
CA ARG A 255 3.98 -29.29 9.89
C ARG A 255 3.26 -29.82 8.65
N PRO A 256 2.55 -30.96 8.75
CA PRO A 256 1.81 -31.49 7.61
C PRO A 256 0.64 -30.58 7.23
N ILE A 257 0.32 -30.52 5.93
CA ILE A 257 -0.83 -29.80 5.37
C ILE A 257 -1.68 -30.80 4.57
N ARG A 258 -3.00 -30.82 4.81
CA ARG A 258 -3.89 -31.83 4.19
C ARG A 258 -4.09 -31.53 2.71
N LYS A 259 -4.31 -30.27 2.34
CA LYS A 259 -4.40 -29.81 0.94
C LYS A 259 -3.11 -30.14 0.16
N GLY A 260 -3.22 -31.11 -0.74
CA GLY A 260 -2.10 -31.59 -1.57
C GLY A 260 -1.21 -32.65 -0.90
N GLY A 261 -1.54 -33.09 0.33
CA GLY A 261 -0.81 -34.15 1.03
C GLY A 261 0.64 -33.79 1.36
N LEU A 262 0.89 -32.54 1.77
CA LEU A 262 2.24 -32.05 2.05
C LEU A 262 2.69 -32.57 3.42
N LEU A 263 3.88 -33.18 3.47
CA LEU A 263 4.39 -33.84 4.66
C LEU A 263 5.41 -32.95 5.39
N ALA A 264 5.37 -32.99 6.72
CA ALA A 264 6.39 -32.33 7.54
C ALA A 264 7.79 -32.89 7.21
N GLY A 265 8.78 -32.01 7.15
CA GLY A 265 10.16 -32.32 6.77
C GLY A 265 10.44 -32.23 5.28
N GLU A 266 9.43 -32.17 4.42
CA GLU A 266 9.63 -32.03 2.97
C GLU A 266 10.22 -30.68 2.59
N ARG A 267 11.01 -30.69 1.51
CA ARG A 267 11.65 -29.51 0.96
C ARG A 267 10.93 -29.04 -0.30
N TYR A 268 10.66 -27.75 -0.33
CA TYR A 268 10.01 -27.05 -1.44
C TYR A 268 10.99 -26.03 -2.00
N LYS A 269 11.11 -25.96 -3.33
CA LYS A 269 12.03 -25.02 -3.95
C LYS A 269 11.58 -23.59 -3.71
N VAL A 270 10.27 -23.36 -3.82
CA VAL A 270 9.64 -22.06 -3.65
C VAL A 270 8.28 -22.21 -2.95
N VAL A 271 7.95 -21.27 -2.07
CA VAL A 271 6.59 -21.01 -1.61
C VAL A 271 6.18 -19.62 -2.06
N PHE A 272 5.10 -19.53 -2.83
CA PHE A 272 4.54 -18.25 -3.28
C PHE A 272 3.44 -17.81 -2.32
N MET A 273 3.51 -16.56 -1.86
CA MET A 273 2.46 -15.93 -1.07
C MET A 273 1.78 -14.85 -1.90
N TYR A 274 0.49 -15.04 -2.22
CA TYR A 274 -0.26 -14.12 -3.06
C TYR A 274 -1.70 -13.93 -2.59
N GLU A 275 -2.31 -12.82 -2.97
CA GLU A 275 -3.74 -12.60 -2.69
C GLU A 275 -4.60 -13.59 -3.49
N HIS A 276 -5.52 -14.28 -2.82
CA HIS A 276 -6.52 -15.12 -3.50
C HIS A 276 -7.62 -14.25 -4.13
N GLN A 277 -8.44 -14.81 -5.03
CA GLN A 277 -9.57 -14.12 -5.67
C GLN A 277 -10.78 -13.91 -4.73
N GLU A 278 -10.82 -14.62 -3.61
CA GLU A 278 -11.83 -14.41 -2.58
C GLU A 278 -11.35 -13.33 -1.62
N ASP A 279 -12.28 -12.49 -1.16
CA ASP A 279 -11.94 -11.40 -0.24
C ASP A 279 -11.38 -11.99 1.06
N ASP A 280 -10.29 -11.40 1.56
CA ASP A 280 -9.68 -11.69 2.88
C ASP A 280 -8.84 -12.97 2.96
N THR A 281 -8.41 -13.51 1.82
CA THR A 281 -7.60 -14.73 1.78
C THR A 281 -6.24 -14.52 1.11
N ILE A 282 -5.19 -15.07 1.72
CA ILE A 282 -3.86 -15.21 1.15
C ILE A 282 -3.62 -16.69 0.82
N CYS A 283 -3.14 -16.95 -0.39
CA CYS A 283 -2.69 -18.28 -0.79
C CYS A 283 -1.20 -18.44 -0.50
N LEU A 284 -0.83 -19.54 0.17
CA LEU A 284 0.54 -20.06 0.25
C LEU A 284 0.64 -21.27 -0.66
N GLU A 285 1.23 -21.13 -1.84
CA GLU A 285 1.39 -22.21 -2.81
C GLU A 285 2.79 -22.82 -2.72
N PHE A 286 2.87 -24.12 -2.44
CA PHE A 286 4.11 -24.86 -2.27
C PHE A 286 4.52 -25.50 -3.60
N CYS A 287 5.71 -25.15 -4.08
CA CYS A 287 6.24 -25.59 -5.37
C CYS A 287 7.53 -26.39 -5.23
N GLU A 288 7.65 -27.46 -5.99
CA GLU A 288 8.87 -28.25 -6.14
C GLU A 288 9.50 -28.02 -7.52
N GLN A 289 10.81 -28.29 -7.62
CA GLN A 289 11.52 -28.26 -8.89
C GLN A 289 11.53 -29.67 -9.48
N LEU A 290 10.85 -29.88 -10.61
CA LEU A 290 10.78 -31.19 -11.26
C LEU A 290 11.05 -31.04 -12.76
N GLY A 291 12.16 -31.62 -13.22
CA GLY A 291 12.57 -31.58 -14.63
C GLY A 291 12.83 -30.16 -15.17
N GLY A 292 13.42 -29.27 -14.36
CA GLY A 292 13.72 -27.89 -14.78
C GLY A 292 12.55 -26.91 -14.64
N CYS A 293 11.35 -27.38 -14.31
CA CYS A 293 10.16 -26.55 -14.13
C CYS A 293 9.69 -26.56 -12.67
N LEU A 294 9.22 -25.40 -12.20
CA LEU A 294 8.49 -25.32 -10.94
C LEU A 294 7.08 -25.90 -11.13
N ARG A 295 6.69 -26.80 -10.23
CA ARG A 295 5.35 -27.40 -10.22
C ARG A 295 4.69 -27.23 -8.85
N PRO A 296 3.42 -26.79 -8.80
CA PRO A 296 2.68 -26.72 -7.55
C PRO A 296 2.38 -28.13 -7.03
N ARG A 297 2.53 -28.31 -5.72
CA ARG A 297 2.27 -29.59 -5.02
C ARG A 297 1.10 -29.52 -4.07
N GLY A 298 0.90 -28.38 -3.44
CA GLY A 298 -0.24 -28.11 -2.56
C GLY A 298 -0.27 -26.65 -2.17
N TYR A 299 -1.26 -26.27 -1.36
CA TYR A 299 -1.46 -24.89 -0.97
C TYR A 299 -2.20 -24.78 0.38
N LEU A 300 -2.08 -23.62 1.02
CA LEU A 300 -2.97 -23.17 2.09
C LEU A 300 -3.71 -21.92 1.63
N LEU A 301 -4.99 -21.82 1.97
CA LEU A 301 -5.81 -20.63 1.77
C LEU A 301 -6.04 -19.99 3.14
N MET A 302 -5.07 -19.17 3.54
CA MET A 302 -5.00 -18.50 4.83
C MET A 302 -6.01 -17.34 4.86
N VAL A 303 -7.11 -17.51 5.58
CA VAL A 303 -8.14 -16.48 5.76
C VAL A 303 -7.75 -15.56 6.91
N GLU A 304 -7.92 -14.25 6.74
CA GLU A 304 -7.72 -13.29 7.83
C GLU A 304 -8.69 -13.62 8.99
N HIS A 305 -8.14 -13.97 10.16
CA HIS A 305 -8.86 -14.57 11.29
C HIS A 305 -9.08 -13.57 12.44
N ASP A 306 -7.98 -13.03 12.98
CA ASP A 306 -7.99 -12.15 14.15
C ASP A 306 -6.87 -11.11 14.06
N ILE A 307 -6.92 -10.08 14.90
CA ILE A 307 -5.92 -9.03 15.00
C ILE A 307 -5.44 -8.93 16.44
N ILE A 308 -4.15 -9.22 16.63
CA ILE A 308 -3.48 -9.06 17.90
C ILE A 308 -3.06 -7.61 18.04
N TRP A 309 -3.79 -6.84 18.83
CA TRP A 309 -3.43 -5.47 19.17
C TRP A 309 -2.17 -5.42 20.03
N SER A 310 -1.31 -4.44 19.75
CA SER A 310 -0.20 -4.12 20.63
C SER A 310 -0.76 -3.51 21.90
N ALA A 311 -0.28 -3.96 23.06
CA ALA A 311 -0.57 -3.28 24.32
C ALA A 311 -0.03 -1.85 24.25
N GLU A 312 -0.84 -0.89 24.72
CA GLU A 312 -0.43 0.51 24.87
C GLU A 312 0.73 0.66 25.87
#